data_AF-Q6MZ39-F1
#
_entry.id   AF-Q6MZ39-F1
#
_cell.length_a   1.000
_cell.length_b   1.000
_cell.length_c   1.000
_cell.angle_alpha   90.00
_cell.angle_beta   90.00
_cell.angle_gamma   90.00
#
_symmetry.space_group_name_H-M   'P 1'
#
loop_
_entity.id
_entity.type
_entity.pdbx_description
1 polymer ?
#
loop_
_entity_poly.entity_id
_entity_poly.type
_entity_poly.pdbx_seq_one_letter_code
_entity_poly.pdbx_strand_id
1 'polypeptide(L)'
;MTVTPAGAGVATGSGTAHAPAMMLPPPGLGAPAAPVAASGAAGGAAAVTPAGSSATPSGSAGPAGPTGGSPAGSGAAMVVPASVVSAGTTNRSRAESPELAAAKELVRRLRRDSDMVNYACIEWAVGVFRSEANGTTECVAMSNEGFGYIPWGVFLPRTARLLAADKLADDQFRQRWFGAADPAEVMDEYARLRASRGAHLVAMAVTADSPFGPPPGVEHAVCGRDLAGDGYVRPTLDDMGMHRLEATHPDLFARIQRLTGTEDQARLVENQVVLPLAMQMIDPVQTTSVQTPPELRQMWNELGTGDSIGSDAWQKYNIAATVFFVNVSANRPGPDGEVAVREQYRGQWVAARAMELLQGWERRPIATADMVYAAATAYPGDFAAKLERLLRGPEDGG
;
A
#
# COMPACT_ATOMS: atom_id res chain seq x y z
N MET A 1 -42.58 3.35 -42.31
CA MET A 1 -42.83 4.37 -43.34
C MET A 1 -42.37 5.70 -42.77
N THR A 2 -41.16 6.08 -43.16
CA THR A 2 -40.42 7.29 -42.78
C THR A 2 -40.93 8.51 -43.52
N VAL A 3 -41.12 9.64 -42.84
CA VAL A 3 -41.12 10.96 -43.50
C VAL A 3 -40.49 12.00 -42.58
N THR A 4 -39.30 12.46 -42.98
CA THR A 4 -38.87 13.87 -42.87
C THR A 4 -38.85 14.42 -44.30
N PRO A 5 -39.00 15.74 -44.49
CA PRO A 5 -37.93 16.42 -45.21
C PRO A 5 -37.58 17.82 -44.68
N ALA A 6 -36.47 18.31 -45.23
CA ALA A 6 -35.65 19.46 -44.90
C ALA A 6 -36.21 20.83 -45.35
N GLY A 7 -35.52 21.91 -44.94
CA GLY A 7 -35.58 23.19 -45.62
C GLY A 7 -34.88 24.33 -44.89
N ALA A 8 -33.83 24.89 -45.51
CA ALA A 8 -32.85 25.80 -44.95
C ALA A 8 -33.24 27.30 -45.02
N GLY A 9 -32.54 28.14 -44.26
CA GLY A 9 -32.54 29.60 -44.40
C GLY A 9 -31.30 30.23 -43.77
N VAL A 10 -30.39 30.72 -44.61
CA VAL A 10 -29.21 31.53 -44.27
C VAL A 10 -29.57 33.01 -44.46
N ALA A 11 -29.16 33.88 -43.54
CA ALA A 11 -28.95 35.31 -43.82
C ALA A 11 -27.83 35.89 -42.96
N THR A 12 -27.03 36.73 -43.60
CA THR A 12 -25.71 37.28 -43.24
C THR A 12 -25.76 38.74 -42.78
N GLY A 13 -24.76 39.15 -41.99
CA GLY A 13 -24.24 40.53 -41.87
C GLY A 13 -24.74 41.28 -40.63
N SER A 14 -23.98 42.07 -39.88
CA SER A 14 -22.63 42.63 -40.05
C SER A 14 -22.16 43.16 -38.67
N GLY A 15 -20.85 43.22 -38.45
CA GLY A 15 -20.25 43.53 -37.15
C GLY A 15 -20.02 45.01 -36.85
N THR A 16 -19.66 45.29 -35.60
CA THR A 16 -18.79 46.41 -35.21
C THR A 16 -17.84 45.94 -34.10
N ALA A 17 -16.56 46.23 -34.30
CA ALA A 17 -15.45 45.91 -33.42
C ALA A 17 -15.26 47.00 -32.35
N HIS A 18 -14.82 46.62 -31.15
CA HIS A 18 -14.03 47.45 -30.23
C HIS A 18 -12.93 46.59 -29.57
N ALA A 19 -11.75 47.19 -29.43
CA ALA A 19 -10.45 46.60 -29.12
C ALA A 19 -10.21 46.40 -27.59
N PRO A 20 -9.05 45.87 -27.14
CA PRO A 20 -8.92 44.99 -25.98
C PRO A 20 -8.76 45.71 -24.63
N ALA A 21 -9.24 45.07 -23.56
CA ALA A 21 -8.94 45.46 -22.18
C ALA A 21 -7.81 44.59 -21.60
N MET A 22 -6.92 45.26 -20.87
CA MET A 22 -5.61 44.83 -20.40
C MET A 22 -5.65 43.79 -19.27
N MET A 23 -4.62 42.95 -19.23
CA MET A 23 -4.28 42.03 -18.14
C MET A 23 -4.05 42.75 -16.80
N LEU A 24 -4.50 42.13 -15.70
CA LEU A 24 -4.02 42.36 -14.34
C LEU A 24 -3.62 41.00 -13.73
N PRO A 25 -2.48 40.90 -13.01
CA PRO A 25 -2.03 39.66 -12.39
C PRO A 25 -2.78 39.37 -11.07
N PRO A 26 -2.83 38.09 -10.63
CA PRO A 26 -3.54 37.70 -9.41
C PRO A 26 -2.80 38.13 -8.12
N PRO A 27 -3.53 38.44 -7.03
CA PRO A 27 -2.94 38.67 -5.71
C PRO A 27 -2.45 37.35 -5.09
N GLY A 28 -1.28 37.42 -4.44
CA GLY A 28 -0.48 36.28 -3.98
C GLY A 28 -1.05 35.49 -2.79
N LEU A 29 -0.60 34.23 -2.74
CA LEU A 29 -0.85 33.23 -1.71
C LEU A 29 -0.29 33.65 -0.34
N GLY A 30 -1.17 33.85 0.63
CA GLY A 30 -0.82 33.82 2.06
C GLY A 30 -0.88 32.37 2.56
N ALA A 31 0.13 31.97 3.33
CA ALA A 31 0.23 30.63 3.93
C ALA A 31 -0.93 30.35 4.91
N PRO A 32 -1.56 29.16 4.89
CA PRO A 32 -2.47 28.78 5.96
C PRO A 32 -1.71 28.20 7.16
N ALA A 33 -2.23 28.55 8.33
CA ALA A 33 -1.70 28.30 9.66
C ALA A 33 -1.84 26.83 10.11
N ALA A 34 -0.97 26.44 11.05
CA ALA A 34 -1.04 25.17 11.78
C ALA A 34 -2.34 25.06 12.60
N PRO A 35 -2.99 23.89 12.67
CA PRO A 35 -4.13 23.71 13.56
C PRO A 35 -3.66 23.55 15.02
N VAL A 36 -4.37 24.31 15.85
CA VAL A 36 -4.32 24.40 17.31
C VAL A 36 -4.81 23.13 17.98
N ALA A 37 -4.12 22.73 19.06
CA ALA A 37 -4.52 21.64 19.94
C ALA A 37 -5.81 22.00 20.71
N ALA A 38 -6.81 21.12 20.69
CA ALA A 38 -7.97 21.21 21.55
C ALA A 38 -7.79 20.31 22.78
N SER A 39 -7.79 20.93 23.96
CA SER A 39 -7.77 20.30 25.28
C SER A 39 -9.16 20.28 25.92
N GLY A 40 -9.53 19.14 26.52
CA GLY A 40 -10.58 18.99 27.55
C GLY A 40 -11.61 17.90 27.22
N ALA A 41 -12.07 17.03 28.12
CA ALA A 41 -11.73 16.75 29.52
C ALA A 41 -12.32 15.36 29.90
N ALA A 42 -11.61 14.68 30.80
CA ALA A 42 -12.02 13.73 31.85
C ALA A 42 -13.15 12.68 31.64
N GLY A 43 -12.76 11.40 31.78
CA GLY A 43 -13.55 10.30 32.31
C GLY A 43 -12.61 9.19 32.80
N GLY A 44 -12.35 9.16 34.11
CA GLY A 44 -11.25 8.39 34.70
C GLY A 44 -11.52 6.90 34.88
N ALA A 45 -10.43 6.14 34.95
CA ALA A 45 -10.34 4.88 35.69
C ALA A 45 -8.86 4.63 36.05
N ALA A 46 -8.65 4.01 37.21
CA ALA A 46 -7.48 4.12 38.06
C ALA A 46 -6.21 3.42 37.54
N ALA A 47 -5.06 4.01 37.87
CA ALA A 47 -3.75 3.40 37.75
C ALA A 47 -3.51 2.44 38.93
N VAL A 48 -3.23 1.18 38.63
CA VAL A 48 -2.71 0.18 39.57
C VAL A 48 -1.21 0.00 39.30
N THR A 49 -0.40 0.37 40.29
CA THR A 49 1.03 0.03 40.37
C THR A 49 1.20 -1.42 40.82
N PRO A 50 2.25 -2.10 40.36
CA PRO A 50 2.87 -3.13 41.18
C PRO A 50 4.25 -2.65 41.67
N ALA A 51 4.40 -2.75 42.98
CA ALA A 51 5.62 -2.56 43.74
C ALA A 51 6.67 -3.63 43.42
N GLY A 52 7.92 -3.22 43.51
CA GLY A 52 9.08 -4.10 43.43
C GLY A 52 9.27 -4.96 44.69
N SER A 53 9.87 -6.12 44.46
CA SER A 53 10.63 -7.02 45.35
C SER A 53 11.10 -8.16 44.42
N SER A 54 12.32 -8.67 44.39
CA SER A 54 13.32 -8.88 45.42
C SER A 54 14.61 -9.45 44.80
N ALA A 55 15.73 -9.24 45.51
CA ALA A 55 16.88 -10.14 45.69
C ALA A 55 17.88 -10.44 44.53
N THR A 56 19.11 -9.94 44.74
CA THR A 56 20.44 -10.50 44.40
C THR A 56 20.67 -11.89 45.03
N PRO A 57 21.58 -12.80 44.56
CA PRO A 57 23.03 -12.51 44.43
C PRO A 57 23.88 -13.29 43.39
N SER A 58 25.16 -12.85 43.31
CA SER A 58 26.38 -13.52 42.80
C SER A 58 26.49 -13.78 41.30
N GLY A 59 27.56 -13.46 40.57
CA GLY A 59 28.91 -13.01 40.92
C GLY A 59 29.93 -13.78 40.07
N SER A 60 30.62 -13.11 39.14
CA SER A 60 31.95 -13.52 38.65
C SER A 60 32.63 -12.35 37.90
N ALA A 61 33.89 -12.11 38.27
CA ALA A 61 34.79 -11.02 37.83
C ALA A 61 35.46 -11.34 36.47
N GLY A 62 35.62 -10.38 35.55
CA GLY A 62 36.84 -9.56 35.33
C GLY A 62 37.62 -10.04 34.08
N PRO A 63 38.55 -9.30 33.43
CA PRO A 63 39.14 -7.96 33.73
C PRO A 63 38.92 -6.90 32.60
N ALA A 64 38.68 -5.63 32.92
CA ALA A 64 39.62 -4.48 33.03
C ALA A 64 40.36 -4.08 31.73
N GLY A 65 40.03 -2.89 31.20
CA GLY A 65 40.79 -2.18 30.17
C GLY A 65 41.83 -1.20 30.76
N PRO A 66 42.40 -0.29 29.95
CA PRO A 66 43.02 0.92 30.46
C PRO A 66 42.25 2.19 30.08
N THR A 67 42.33 3.13 31.02
CA THR A 67 41.69 4.45 31.12
C THR A 67 42.42 5.55 30.35
N GLY A 68 41.66 6.58 29.97
CA GLY A 68 42.10 7.93 29.60
C GLY A 68 41.04 8.55 28.70
N GLY A 69 40.39 9.68 28.94
CA GLY A 69 40.70 10.89 29.70
C GLY A 69 40.07 12.02 28.88
N SER A 70 39.01 12.67 29.37
CA SER A 70 38.37 13.78 28.67
C SER A 70 39.26 15.03 28.66
N PRO A 71 39.12 15.88 27.63
CA PRO A 71 38.55 17.20 27.90
C PRO A 71 37.51 17.64 26.86
N ALA A 72 36.71 18.63 27.27
CA ALA A 72 35.69 19.30 26.47
C ALA A 72 36.28 20.44 25.62
N GLY A 73 35.60 20.80 24.51
CA GLY A 73 35.70 22.13 23.90
C GLY A 73 35.71 22.20 22.37
N SER A 74 34.56 22.59 21.82
CA SER A 74 34.35 23.46 20.63
C SER A 74 34.99 23.17 19.26
N GLY A 75 34.12 22.84 18.31
CA GLY A 75 34.05 23.35 16.93
C GLY A 75 35.34 23.52 16.11
N ALA A 76 35.63 22.57 15.21
CA ALA A 76 36.26 22.83 13.91
C ALA A 76 36.08 21.61 12.99
N ALA A 77 35.97 21.88 11.69
CA ALA A 77 35.83 20.90 10.62
C ALA A 77 36.91 19.80 10.66
N MET A 78 36.49 18.54 10.62
CA MET A 78 37.39 17.39 10.57
C MET A 78 37.82 17.12 9.13
N VAL A 79 39.01 17.57 8.77
CA VAL A 79 39.72 17.15 7.55
C VAL A 79 40.42 15.83 7.89
N VAL A 80 40.02 14.75 7.23
CA VAL A 80 40.61 13.41 7.39
C VAL A 80 41.97 13.37 6.66
N PRO A 81 43.10 13.04 7.33
CA PRO A 81 44.34 12.79 6.62
C PRO A 81 44.33 11.39 6.01
N ALA A 82 44.59 11.30 4.70
CA ALA A 82 44.90 10.05 4.03
C ALA A 82 46.26 9.53 4.51
N SER A 83 46.30 8.32 5.06
CA SER A 83 47.56 7.65 5.41
C SER A 83 47.44 6.13 5.30
N VAL A 84 48.15 5.64 4.27
CA VAL A 84 48.89 4.37 4.10
C VAL A 84 48.22 3.04 4.41
N VAL A 85 48.10 2.26 3.33
CA VAL A 85 47.69 0.85 3.27
C VAL A 85 48.76 -0.02 3.93
N SER A 86 48.40 -0.77 4.97
CA SER A 86 49.13 -1.97 5.38
C SER A 86 48.35 -3.19 4.94
N ALA A 87 48.96 -3.99 4.06
CA ALA A 87 48.45 -5.27 3.60
C ALA A 87 48.43 -6.25 4.77
N GLY A 88 47.23 -6.52 5.28
CA GLY A 88 46.94 -7.63 6.19
C GLY A 88 45.66 -8.28 5.72
N THR A 89 45.77 -9.52 5.25
CA THR A 89 44.65 -10.39 4.87
C THR A 89 43.77 -10.66 6.10
N THR A 90 42.81 -9.78 6.33
CA THR A 90 41.64 -10.07 7.15
C THR A 90 40.47 -10.23 6.20
N ASN A 91 39.77 -11.37 6.28
CA ASN A 91 38.46 -11.58 5.70
C ASN A 91 37.50 -10.56 6.34
N ARG A 92 37.54 -9.30 5.87
CA ARG A 92 36.58 -8.27 6.24
C ARG A 92 35.29 -8.71 5.60
N SER A 93 34.38 -9.27 6.38
CA SER A 93 32.96 -9.27 6.04
C SER A 93 32.65 -7.89 5.47
N ARG A 94 32.38 -7.82 4.16
CA ARG A 94 32.04 -6.55 3.50
C ARG A 94 30.93 -5.92 4.32
N ALA A 95 31.16 -4.72 4.82
CA ALA A 95 30.14 -4.01 5.58
C ALA A 95 28.89 -3.89 4.70
N GLU A 96 27.74 -4.19 5.29
CA GLU A 96 26.43 -4.05 4.64
C GLU A 96 26.27 -2.64 4.05
N SER A 97 25.79 -2.55 2.81
CA SER A 97 25.53 -1.24 2.21
C SER A 97 24.35 -0.53 2.89
N PRO A 98 24.33 0.82 2.87
CA PRO A 98 23.15 1.56 3.33
C PRO A 98 21.89 1.21 2.53
N GLU A 99 22.02 0.84 1.25
CA GLU A 99 20.90 0.38 0.43
C GLU A 99 20.32 -0.96 0.91
N LEU A 100 21.17 -1.96 1.22
CA LEU A 100 20.67 -3.22 1.77
C LEU A 100 20.07 -3.03 3.16
N ALA A 101 20.68 -2.20 4.01
CA ALA A 101 20.14 -1.86 5.32
C ALA A 101 18.73 -1.25 5.21
N ALA A 102 18.52 -0.31 4.28
CA ALA A 102 17.21 0.30 4.03
C ALA A 102 16.17 -0.72 3.51
N ALA A 103 16.57 -1.60 2.59
CA ALA A 103 15.69 -2.66 2.09
C ALA A 103 15.25 -3.62 3.22
N LYS A 104 16.20 -4.03 4.06
CA LYS A 104 15.96 -4.92 5.21
C LYS A 104 15.02 -4.29 6.23
N GLU A 105 15.18 -3.01 6.52
CA GLU A 105 14.29 -2.31 7.44
C GLU A 105 12.86 -2.29 6.92
N LEU A 106 12.66 -1.88 5.67
CA LEU A 106 11.33 -1.81 5.09
C LEU A 106 10.67 -3.19 4.98
N VAL A 107 11.38 -4.21 4.51
CA VAL A 107 10.80 -5.54 4.32
C VAL A 107 10.38 -6.17 5.67
N ARG A 108 11.17 -5.96 6.73
CA ARG A 108 10.81 -6.41 8.08
C ARG A 108 9.60 -5.68 8.63
N ARG A 109 9.53 -4.36 8.43
CA ARG A 109 8.36 -3.56 8.80
C ARG A 109 7.10 -4.07 8.10
N LEU A 110 7.13 -4.24 6.78
CA LEU A 110 5.98 -4.71 6.00
C LEU A 110 5.51 -6.10 6.43
N ARG A 111 6.43 -7.03 6.67
CA ARG A 111 6.09 -8.36 7.22
C ARG A 111 5.44 -8.26 8.60
N ARG A 112 6.07 -7.57 9.53
CA ARG A 112 5.55 -7.40 10.90
C ARG A 112 4.15 -6.77 10.88
N ASP A 113 3.98 -5.71 10.11
CA ASP A 113 2.72 -4.99 9.99
C ASP A 113 1.63 -5.90 9.40
N SER A 114 1.98 -6.74 8.41
CA SER A 114 1.09 -7.75 7.83
C SER A 114 0.67 -8.81 8.86
N ASP A 115 1.60 -9.29 9.69
CA ASP A 115 1.31 -10.23 10.77
C ASP A 115 0.36 -9.60 11.82
N MET A 116 0.56 -8.33 12.18
CA MET A 116 -0.29 -7.59 13.15
C MET A 116 -1.73 -7.37 12.68
N VAL A 117 -1.97 -7.38 11.37
CA VAL A 117 -3.31 -7.29 10.78
C VAL A 117 -3.87 -8.65 10.35
N ASN A 118 -3.25 -9.76 10.81
CA ASN A 118 -3.65 -11.14 10.54
C ASN A 118 -3.58 -11.53 9.05
N TYR A 119 -2.69 -10.92 8.27
CA TYR A 119 -2.43 -11.26 6.87
C TYR A 119 -1.06 -11.96 6.73
N ALA A 120 -0.87 -13.08 7.42
CA ALA A 120 0.45 -13.69 7.61
C ALA A 120 1.02 -14.41 6.36
N CYS A 121 0.21 -14.75 5.36
CA CYS A 121 0.62 -15.52 4.18
C CYS A 121 1.23 -14.67 3.04
N ILE A 122 1.33 -13.35 3.25
CA ILE A 122 1.94 -12.42 2.29
C ILE A 122 3.46 -12.40 2.43
N GLU A 123 4.14 -12.48 1.31
CA GLU A 123 5.57 -12.31 1.20
C GLU A 123 5.87 -11.01 0.46
N TRP A 124 6.97 -10.35 0.84
CA TRP A 124 7.42 -9.08 0.31
C TRP A 124 8.84 -9.17 -0.25
N ALA A 125 9.06 -8.46 -1.34
CA ALA A 125 10.39 -8.09 -1.84
C ALA A 125 10.53 -6.57 -1.82
N VAL A 126 11.67 -6.09 -1.34
CA VAL A 126 12.04 -4.68 -1.35
C VAL A 126 13.36 -4.52 -2.08
N GLY A 127 13.34 -3.81 -3.21
CA GLY A 127 14.50 -3.47 -4.00
C GLY A 127 14.92 -2.02 -3.83
N VAL A 128 16.21 -1.73 -3.88
CA VAL A 128 16.73 -0.37 -4.00
C VAL A 128 17.35 -0.19 -5.37
N PHE A 129 16.80 0.76 -6.13
CA PHE A 129 17.23 1.11 -7.48
C PHE A 129 18.12 2.34 -7.45
N ARG A 130 19.20 2.34 -8.21
CA ARG A 130 20.07 3.51 -8.41
C ARG A 130 19.96 4.00 -9.84
N SER A 131 19.67 5.29 -10.02
CA SER A 131 19.67 5.93 -11.34
C SER A 131 21.09 6.18 -11.82
N GLU A 132 21.38 5.86 -13.07
CA GLU A 132 22.65 6.18 -13.72
C GLU A 132 22.84 7.68 -13.96
N ALA A 133 21.74 8.41 -14.17
CA ALA A 133 21.78 9.81 -14.57
C ALA A 133 22.28 10.74 -13.45
N ASN A 134 21.95 10.44 -12.20
CA ASN A 134 22.22 11.31 -11.05
C ASN A 134 22.66 10.56 -9.78
N GLY A 135 22.73 9.23 -9.81
CA GLY A 135 23.10 8.40 -8.67
C GLY A 135 22.05 8.30 -7.55
N THR A 136 20.87 8.90 -7.71
CA THR A 136 19.83 8.86 -6.66
C THR A 136 19.28 7.45 -6.50
N THR A 137 19.01 7.08 -5.26
CA THR A 137 18.41 5.78 -4.92
C THR A 137 16.91 5.89 -4.64
N GLU A 138 16.18 4.84 -4.99
CA GLU A 138 14.75 4.72 -4.78
C GLU A 138 14.41 3.33 -4.23
N CYS A 139 13.59 3.27 -3.18
CA CYS A 139 13.13 2.02 -2.60
C CYS A 139 11.79 1.62 -3.22
N VAL A 140 11.69 0.38 -3.68
CA VAL A 140 10.50 -0.18 -4.34
C VAL A 140 10.07 -1.46 -3.62
N ALA A 141 8.80 -1.57 -3.26
CA ALA A 141 8.21 -2.74 -2.63
C ALA A 141 7.29 -3.49 -3.59
N MET A 142 7.23 -4.81 -3.44
CA MET A 142 6.32 -5.73 -4.13
C MET A 142 5.88 -6.82 -3.18
N SER A 143 4.61 -7.22 -3.23
CA SER A 143 4.11 -8.40 -2.53
C SER A 143 3.64 -9.47 -3.52
N ASN A 144 3.58 -10.71 -3.09
CA ASN A 144 3.07 -11.85 -3.88
C ASN A 144 1.55 -12.01 -3.84
N GLU A 145 0.82 -11.01 -3.36
CA GLU A 145 -0.64 -11.02 -3.30
C GLU A 145 -1.21 -10.25 -4.49
N GLY A 146 -1.96 -10.93 -5.36
CA GLY A 146 -2.48 -10.35 -6.59
C GLY A 146 -1.33 -9.78 -7.41
N PHE A 147 -1.30 -8.48 -7.63
CA PHE A 147 -0.14 -7.78 -8.18
C PHE A 147 0.27 -6.63 -7.26
N GLY A 148 1.02 -6.95 -6.20
CA GLY A 148 1.55 -5.97 -5.25
C GLY A 148 0.50 -5.42 -4.27
N TYR A 149 -0.48 -6.22 -3.87
CA TYR A 149 -1.50 -5.82 -2.89
C TYR A 149 -0.91 -5.47 -1.51
N ILE A 150 -1.47 -4.45 -0.88
CA ILE A 150 -1.16 -4.00 0.48
C ILE A 150 -2.37 -4.34 1.38
N PRO A 151 -2.18 -5.17 2.43
CA PRO A 151 -3.25 -5.50 3.37
C PRO A 151 -3.84 -4.26 4.07
N TRP A 152 -5.13 -4.33 4.43
CA TRP A 152 -5.77 -3.29 5.23
C TRP A 152 -4.99 -3.09 6.54
N GLY A 153 -4.57 -1.85 6.79
CA GLY A 153 -3.85 -1.48 8.02
C GLY A 153 -2.33 -1.68 7.91
N VAL A 154 -1.82 -2.00 6.72
CA VAL A 154 -0.39 -1.93 6.39
C VAL A 154 -0.16 -0.66 5.56
N PHE A 155 0.90 0.08 5.90
CA PHE A 155 1.17 1.38 5.28
C PHE A 155 2.60 1.43 4.72
N LEU A 156 2.72 1.77 3.44
CA LEU A 156 4.01 2.02 2.82
C LEU A 156 4.54 3.40 3.27
N PRO A 157 5.83 3.56 3.63
CA PRO A 157 6.36 4.88 3.91
C PRO A 157 6.37 5.74 2.65
N ARG A 158 6.18 7.05 2.79
CA ARG A 158 6.19 8.02 1.68
C ARG A 158 7.48 8.02 0.85
N THR A 159 8.57 7.53 1.42
CA THR A 159 9.89 7.42 0.76
C THR A 159 10.05 6.19 -0.13
N ALA A 160 9.07 5.26 -0.11
CA ALA A 160 9.08 4.07 -0.95
C ALA A 160 7.96 4.11 -1.98
N ARG A 161 8.16 3.42 -3.11
CA ARG A 161 7.14 3.20 -4.13
C ARG A 161 6.66 1.76 -4.14
N LEU A 162 5.42 1.57 -4.55
CA LEU A 162 4.90 0.24 -4.85
C LEU A 162 5.15 -0.07 -6.33
N LEU A 163 5.76 -1.21 -6.64
CA LEU A 163 5.99 -1.66 -8.02
C LEU A 163 4.69 -1.65 -8.83
N ALA A 164 3.60 -2.10 -8.21
CA ALA A 164 2.28 -2.17 -8.83
C ALA A 164 1.69 -0.81 -9.23
N ALA A 165 2.23 0.31 -8.75
CA ALA A 165 1.81 1.65 -9.15
C ALA A 165 2.59 2.17 -10.37
N ASP A 166 3.75 1.58 -10.69
CA ASP A 166 4.57 2.02 -11.81
C ASP A 166 3.93 1.63 -13.16
N LYS A 167 3.83 2.59 -14.07
CA LYS A 167 3.32 2.40 -15.43
C LYS A 167 4.32 1.72 -16.36
N LEU A 168 5.59 1.59 -15.94
CA LEU A 168 6.58 0.76 -16.63
C LEU A 168 6.19 -0.73 -16.59
N ALA A 169 5.55 -1.17 -15.50
CA ALA A 169 4.86 -2.44 -15.45
C ALA A 169 3.50 -2.28 -16.16
N ASP A 170 3.50 -2.53 -17.47
CA ASP A 170 2.30 -2.46 -18.31
C ASP A 170 1.30 -3.60 -18.03
N ASP A 171 0.19 -3.61 -18.77
CA ASP A 171 -0.86 -4.61 -18.60
C ASP A 171 -0.36 -6.03 -18.89
N GLN A 172 0.57 -6.21 -19.83
CA GLN A 172 1.12 -7.51 -20.14
C GLN A 172 1.99 -8.03 -18.99
N PHE A 173 2.85 -7.18 -18.43
CA PHE A 173 3.66 -7.50 -17.26
C PHE A 173 2.77 -7.83 -16.05
N ARG A 174 1.76 -6.98 -15.79
CA ARG A 174 0.77 -7.20 -14.72
C ARG A 174 0.05 -8.53 -14.87
N GLN A 175 -0.47 -8.84 -16.06
CA GLN A 175 -1.21 -10.07 -16.32
C GLN A 175 -0.34 -11.31 -16.17
N ARG A 176 0.94 -11.24 -16.55
CA ARG A 176 1.91 -12.33 -16.40
C ARG A 176 2.21 -12.64 -14.94
N TRP A 177 2.43 -11.59 -14.13
CA TRP A 177 2.90 -11.72 -12.75
C TRP A 177 1.79 -11.65 -11.69
N PHE A 178 0.53 -11.51 -12.11
CA PHE A 178 -0.61 -11.53 -11.19
C PHE A 178 -0.73 -12.90 -10.50
N GLY A 179 -0.61 -12.90 -9.18
CA GLY A 179 -0.63 -14.10 -8.33
C GLY A 179 0.70 -14.85 -8.29
N ALA A 180 1.80 -14.27 -8.81
CA ALA A 180 3.11 -14.91 -8.76
C ALA A 180 3.53 -15.18 -7.31
N ALA A 181 3.95 -16.42 -7.03
CA ALA A 181 4.26 -16.85 -5.67
C ALA A 181 5.54 -16.20 -5.09
N ASP A 182 6.52 -15.92 -5.95
CA ASP A 182 7.81 -15.35 -5.58
C ASP A 182 7.89 -13.85 -5.93
N PRO A 183 7.83 -12.94 -4.95
CA PRO A 183 7.92 -11.50 -5.22
C PRO A 183 9.35 -11.08 -5.61
N ALA A 184 10.38 -11.87 -5.30
CA ALA A 184 11.77 -11.58 -5.68
C ALA A 184 11.98 -11.75 -7.18
N GLU A 185 11.40 -12.79 -7.77
CA GLU A 185 11.41 -13.02 -9.22
C GLU A 185 10.75 -11.85 -9.97
N VAL A 186 9.59 -11.38 -9.50
CA VAL A 186 8.93 -10.19 -10.08
C VAL A 186 9.83 -8.96 -9.98
N MET A 187 10.50 -8.76 -8.83
CA MET A 187 11.41 -7.63 -8.62
C MET A 187 12.63 -7.68 -9.56
N ASP A 188 13.21 -8.86 -9.81
CA ASP A 188 14.30 -9.05 -10.78
C ASP A 188 13.87 -8.72 -12.22
N GLU A 189 12.68 -9.18 -12.61
CA GLU A 189 12.13 -8.90 -13.94
C GLU A 189 11.80 -7.42 -14.13
N TYR A 190 11.22 -6.80 -13.11
CA TYR A 190 11.04 -5.36 -13.09
C TYR A 190 12.37 -4.60 -13.10
N ALA A 191 13.43 -5.15 -12.49
CA ALA A 191 14.76 -4.57 -12.56
C ALA A 191 15.33 -4.58 -13.98
N ARG A 192 15.10 -5.64 -14.75
CA ARG A 192 15.45 -5.68 -16.18
C ARG A 192 14.72 -4.58 -16.97
N LEU A 193 13.43 -4.36 -16.69
CA LEU A 193 12.68 -3.26 -17.31
C LEU A 193 13.26 -1.89 -16.95
N ARG A 194 13.58 -1.66 -15.68
CA ARG A 194 14.16 -0.40 -15.18
C ARG A 194 15.56 -0.14 -15.75
N ALA A 195 16.37 -1.19 -15.94
CA ALA A 195 17.70 -1.09 -16.52
C ALA A 195 17.65 -0.51 -17.94
N SER A 196 16.62 -0.86 -18.74
CA SER A 196 16.40 -0.26 -20.07
C SER A 196 16.13 1.25 -20.05
N ARG A 197 15.85 1.81 -18.87
CA ARG A 197 15.63 3.24 -18.60
C ARG A 197 16.75 3.88 -17.77
N GLY A 198 17.89 3.19 -17.60
CA GLY A 198 19.04 3.71 -16.87
C GLY A 198 18.90 3.71 -15.34
N ALA A 199 18.17 2.73 -14.78
CA ALA A 199 18.10 2.51 -13.34
C ALA A 199 18.32 1.03 -13.00
N HIS A 200 19.25 0.74 -12.09
CA HIS A 200 19.67 -0.63 -11.76
C HIS A 200 19.34 -1.01 -10.33
N LEU A 201 18.92 -2.25 -10.12
CA LEU A 201 18.77 -2.81 -8.78
C LEU A 201 20.17 -3.00 -8.16
N VAL A 202 20.41 -2.42 -6.98
CA VAL A 202 21.72 -2.49 -6.30
C VAL A 202 21.66 -3.29 -4.99
N ALA A 203 20.50 -3.33 -4.35
CA ALA A 203 20.25 -4.15 -3.18
C ALA A 203 18.81 -4.68 -3.16
N MET A 204 18.59 -5.86 -2.59
CA MET A 204 17.26 -6.45 -2.43
C MET A 204 17.15 -7.20 -1.11
N ALA A 205 16.04 -7.00 -0.40
CA ALA A 205 15.70 -7.77 0.78
C ALA A 205 14.33 -8.42 0.61
N VAL A 206 14.21 -9.69 0.99
CA VAL A 206 13.00 -10.50 0.80
C VAL A 206 12.57 -11.14 2.10
N THR A 207 11.29 -11.46 2.23
CA THR A 207 10.75 -12.14 3.42
C THR A 207 10.92 -13.66 3.37
N ALA A 208 11.03 -14.24 2.18
CA ALA A 208 11.26 -15.66 1.95
C ALA A 208 12.31 -15.85 0.85
N ASP A 209 13.02 -16.98 0.91
CA ASP A 209 13.99 -17.35 -0.11
C ASP A 209 13.32 -17.56 -1.47
N SER A 210 13.96 -17.01 -2.51
CA SER A 210 13.59 -17.29 -3.89
C SER A 210 14.18 -18.63 -4.34
N PRO A 211 13.40 -19.51 -5.00
CA PRO A 211 13.94 -20.73 -5.61
C PRO A 211 14.91 -20.44 -6.77
N PHE A 212 14.93 -19.22 -7.30
CA PHE A 212 15.81 -18.79 -8.40
C PHE A 212 17.13 -18.17 -7.90
N GLY A 213 17.27 -17.99 -6.59
CA GLY A 213 18.42 -17.32 -5.98
C GLY A 213 18.42 -15.79 -6.19
N PRO A 214 19.42 -15.08 -5.64
CA PRO A 214 19.51 -13.64 -5.77
C PRO A 214 19.94 -13.20 -7.18
N PRO A 215 19.49 -12.03 -7.67
CA PRO A 215 19.94 -11.48 -8.94
C PRO A 215 21.46 -11.27 -8.98
N PRO A 216 22.14 -11.56 -10.10
CA PRO A 216 23.59 -11.40 -10.22
C PRO A 216 24.03 -9.96 -9.94
N GLY A 217 25.04 -9.80 -9.07
CA GLY A 217 25.62 -8.48 -8.76
C GLY A 217 24.78 -7.60 -7.81
N VAL A 218 23.63 -8.09 -7.34
CA VAL A 218 22.78 -7.40 -6.35
C VAL A 218 23.13 -7.86 -4.94
N GLU A 219 23.31 -6.92 -4.03
CA GLU A 219 23.48 -7.24 -2.61
C GLU A 219 22.13 -7.73 -2.04
N HIS A 220 22.11 -8.91 -1.40
CA HIS A 220 20.85 -9.59 -1.08
C HIS A 220 20.76 -10.03 0.38
N ALA A 221 19.57 -9.95 0.98
CA ALA A 221 19.28 -10.49 2.30
C ALA A 221 17.88 -11.11 2.41
N VAL A 222 17.79 -12.18 3.21
CA VAL A 222 16.54 -12.85 3.54
C VAL A 222 16.16 -12.49 4.97
N CYS A 223 15.02 -11.82 5.12
CA CYS A 223 14.47 -11.35 6.37
C CYS A 223 13.32 -12.28 6.78
N GLY A 224 13.71 -13.43 7.34
CA GLY A 224 12.78 -14.40 7.93
C GLY A 224 11.87 -13.79 9.00
N ARG A 225 10.84 -14.53 9.38
CA ARG A 225 9.87 -14.11 10.40
C ARG A 225 10.57 -14.06 11.75
N ASP A 226 10.50 -12.90 12.41
CA ASP A 226 10.98 -12.77 13.78
C ASP A 226 9.87 -13.20 14.74
N LEU A 227 10.13 -14.26 15.50
CA LEU A 227 9.20 -14.80 16.50
C LEU A 227 9.51 -14.28 17.91
N ALA A 228 10.59 -13.51 18.09
CA ALA A 228 10.91 -12.86 19.36
C ALA A 228 10.01 -11.63 19.53
N GLY A 229 8.89 -11.85 20.21
CA GLY A 229 7.85 -10.86 20.44
C GLY A 229 8.13 -10.00 21.65
N ASP A 230 8.32 -8.71 21.41
CA ASP A 230 7.99 -7.66 22.37
C ASP A 230 6.97 -6.72 21.73
N GLY A 231 5.87 -6.44 22.44
CA GLY A 231 5.12 -5.18 22.42
C GLY A 231 4.85 -4.48 21.08
N TYR A 232 4.62 -5.20 19.98
CA TYR A 232 4.34 -4.54 18.71
C TYR A 232 2.96 -3.90 18.70
N VAL A 233 2.93 -2.60 18.39
CA VAL A 233 1.70 -1.82 18.27
C VAL A 233 1.14 -2.02 16.87
N ARG A 234 -0.17 -2.22 16.77
CA ARG A 234 -0.86 -2.27 15.47
C ARG A 234 -0.55 -0.98 14.69
N PRO A 235 -0.14 -1.07 13.41
CA PRO A 235 0.16 0.12 12.63
C PRO A 235 -1.04 1.06 12.53
N THR A 236 -0.79 2.35 12.65
CA THR A 236 -1.76 3.42 12.44
C THR A 236 -1.28 4.31 11.31
N LEU A 237 -2.22 4.81 10.50
CA LEU A 237 -1.87 5.77 9.45
C LEU A 237 -1.44 7.09 10.11
N ASP A 238 -0.20 7.50 9.87
CA ASP A 238 0.39 8.76 10.28
C ASP A 238 0.86 9.54 9.05
N ASP A 239 1.46 10.72 9.26
CA ASP A 239 1.97 11.56 8.16
C ASP A 239 3.14 10.92 7.40
N MET A 240 3.81 9.93 7.98
CA MET A 240 4.96 9.23 7.39
C MET A 240 4.55 8.07 6.49
N GLY A 241 3.40 7.47 6.77
CA GLY A 241 2.76 6.44 5.96
C GLY A 241 1.89 7.01 4.83
N MET A 242 1.69 6.19 3.82
CA MET A 242 0.69 6.41 2.77
C MET A 242 -0.45 5.43 2.94
N HIS A 243 -1.67 5.91 2.68
CA HIS A 243 -2.80 5.02 2.51
C HIS A 243 -2.57 4.14 1.27
N ARG A 244 -3.02 2.89 1.30
CA ARG A 244 -2.81 1.93 0.18
C ARG A 244 -3.43 2.37 -1.16
N LEU A 245 -4.57 3.07 -1.12
CA LEU A 245 -5.14 3.74 -2.29
C LEU A 245 -4.26 4.88 -2.78
N GLU A 246 -3.67 5.66 -1.87
CA GLU A 246 -2.75 6.75 -2.23
C GLU A 246 -1.50 6.20 -2.93
N ALA A 247 -0.97 5.07 -2.46
CA ALA A 247 0.20 4.43 -3.04
C ALA A 247 0.00 3.95 -4.49
N THR A 248 -1.25 3.76 -4.94
CA THR A 248 -1.59 3.25 -6.29
C THR A 248 -2.30 4.29 -7.17
N HIS A 249 -3.13 5.14 -6.56
CA HIS A 249 -4.01 6.11 -7.20
C HIS A 249 -4.08 7.40 -6.35
N PRO A 250 -2.99 8.18 -6.26
CA PRO A 250 -2.91 9.34 -5.39
C PRO A 250 -4.00 10.38 -5.68
N ASP A 251 -4.31 10.61 -6.97
CA ASP A 251 -5.34 11.57 -7.38
C ASP A 251 -6.75 11.15 -6.94
N LEU A 252 -7.07 9.85 -7.06
CA LEU A 252 -8.36 9.30 -6.64
C LEU A 252 -8.49 9.34 -5.12
N PHE A 253 -7.42 9.00 -4.40
CA PHE A 253 -7.39 9.10 -2.94
C PHE A 253 -7.65 10.53 -2.48
N ALA A 254 -6.94 11.51 -3.05
CA ALA A 254 -7.11 12.92 -2.71
C ALA A 254 -8.54 13.42 -2.99
N ARG A 255 -9.18 12.95 -4.07
CA ARG A 255 -10.58 13.26 -4.38
C ARG A 255 -11.55 12.65 -3.40
N ILE A 256 -11.41 11.37 -3.08
CA ILE A 256 -12.25 10.70 -2.09
C ILE A 256 -12.16 11.42 -0.74
N GLN A 257 -10.95 11.76 -0.28
CA GLN A 257 -10.77 12.50 0.97
C GLN A 257 -11.55 13.82 1.00
N ARG A 258 -11.55 14.57 -0.12
CA ARG A 258 -12.35 15.80 -0.23
C ARG A 258 -13.86 15.54 -0.20
N LEU A 259 -14.31 14.47 -0.87
CA LEU A 259 -15.71 14.09 -0.98
C LEU A 259 -16.24 13.31 0.23
N THR A 260 -15.42 13.08 1.25
CA THR A 260 -15.83 12.44 2.51
C THR A 260 -15.54 13.33 3.72
N GLY A 261 -15.40 14.64 3.51
CA GLY A 261 -15.07 15.61 4.57
C GLY A 261 -16.22 15.85 5.57
N THR A 262 -17.46 15.54 5.18
CA THR A 262 -18.66 15.64 6.02
C THR A 262 -19.47 14.35 5.97
N GLU A 263 -20.38 14.15 6.94
CA GLU A 263 -21.21 12.93 6.99
C GLU A 263 -22.14 12.82 5.76
N ASP A 264 -22.74 13.92 5.31
CA ASP A 264 -23.62 13.94 4.14
C ASP A 264 -22.86 13.61 2.85
N GLN A 265 -21.67 14.19 2.66
CA GLN A 265 -20.82 13.87 1.51
C GLN A 265 -20.33 12.42 1.57
N ALA A 266 -19.97 11.92 2.76
CA ALA A 266 -19.60 10.52 2.94
C ALA A 266 -20.75 9.56 2.58
N ARG A 267 -21.99 9.87 2.97
CA ARG A 267 -23.19 9.12 2.58
C ARG A 267 -23.45 9.18 1.07
N LEU A 268 -23.19 10.32 0.43
CA LEU A 268 -23.31 10.47 -1.02
C LEU A 268 -22.30 9.57 -1.74
N VAL A 269 -21.03 9.57 -1.31
CA VAL A 269 -19.99 8.69 -1.87
C VAL A 269 -20.27 7.22 -1.59
N GLU A 270 -20.77 6.87 -0.41
CA GLU A 270 -21.22 5.51 -0.09
C GLU A 270 -22.25 5.02 -1.12
N ASN A 271 -23.31 5.80 -1.36
CA ASN A 271 -24.41 5.41 -2.22
C ASN A 271 -24.07 5.46 -3.72
N GLN A 272 -23.27 6.43 -4.17
CA GLN A 272 -23.01 6.65 -5.59
C GLN A 272 -21.70 6.04 -6.09
N VAL A 273 -20.79 5.67 -5.19
CA VAL A 273 -19.48 5.10 -5.54
C VAL A 273 -19.32 3.71 -4.95
N VAL A 274 -19.38 3.59 -3.62
CA VAL A 274 -19.05 2.34 -2.93
C VAL A 274 -20.09 1.25 -3.22
N LEU A 275 -21.38 1.56 -3.14
CA LEU A 275 -22.45 0.60 -3.40
C LEU A 275 -22.43 0.08 -4.85
N PRO A 276 -22.29 0.91 -5.91
CA PRO A 276 -22.11 0.42 -7.28
C PRO A 276 -20.88 -0.46 -7.48
N LEU A 277 -19.76 -0.15 -6.80
CA LEU A 277 -18.57 -1.01 -6.84
C LEU A 277 -18.86 -2.37 -6.20
N ALA A 278 -19.50 -2.38 -5.04
CA ALA A 278 -19.86 -3.62 -4.35
C ALA A 278 -20.81 -4.48 -5.18
N MET A 279 -21.87 -3.89 -5.76
CA MET A 279 -22.79 -4.60 -6.65
C MET A 279 -22.06 -5.27 -7.81
N GLN A 280 -21.11 -4.57 -8.44
CA GLN A 280 -20.33 -5.15 -9.53
C GLN A 280 -19.44 -6.31 -9.06
N MET A 281 -18.84 -6.22 -7.87
CA MET A 281 -17.99 -7.29 -7.34
C MET A 281 -18.80 -8.52 -6.92
N ILE A 282 -20.06 -8.33 -6.52
CA ILE A 282 -20.97 -9.41 -6.12
C ILE A 282 -21.66 -10.08 -7.32
N ASP A 283 -21.82 -9.41 -8.46
CA ASP A 283 -22.47 -9.99 -9.64
C ASP A 283 -21.81 -11.30 -10.13
N PRO A 284 -20.46 -11.39 -10.28
CA PRO A 284 -19.78 -12.66 -10.60
C PRO A 284 -19.98 -13.74 -9.53
N VAL A 285 -20.11 -13.36 -8.26
CA VAL A 285 -20.32 -14.27 -7.12
C VAL A 285 -21.71 -14.91 -7.14
N GLN A 286 -22.70 -14.21 -7.69
CA GLN A 286 -24.06 -14.71 -7.84
C GLN A 286 -24.23 -15.60 -9.07
N THR A 287 -23.41 -15.39 -10.10
CA THR A 287 -23.59 -15.98 -11.43
C THR A 287 -22.55 -17.06 -11.77
N THR A 288 -21.41 -17.11 -11.08
CA THR A 288 -20.30 -18.02 -11.40
C THR A 288 -20.16 -19.15 -10.37
N SER A 289 -19.79 -20.34 -10.85
CA SER A 289 -19.51 -21.54 -10.05
C SER A 289 -18.15 -21.57 -9.35
N VAL A 290 -17.37 -20.48 -9.40
CA VAL A 290 -16.13 -20.36 -8.62
C VAL A 290 -16.48 -20.55 -7.15
N GLN A 291 -15.64 -21.28 -6.40
CA GLN A 291 -15.77 -21.50 -4.96
C GLN A 291 -15.82 -20.18 -4.20
N THR A 292 -17.02 -19.60 -4.14
CA THR A 292 -17.27 -18.35 -3.46
C THR A 292 -17.81 -18.66 -2.07
N PRO A 293 -17.26 -18.06 -1.00
CA PRO A 293 -17.71 -18.32 0.35
C PRO A 293 -19.21 -18.03 0.51
N PRO A 294 -20.01 -18.95 1.09
CA PRO A 294 -21.42 -18.67 1.36
C PRO A 294 -21.59 -17.44 2.27
N GLU A 295 -20.62 -17.17 3.15
CA GLU A 295 -20.60 -16.01 4.05
C GLU A 295 -20.57 -14.69 3.28
N LEU A 296 -19.94 -14.62 2.11
CA LEU A 296 -19.96 -13.43 1.25
C LEU A 296 -21.39 -13.12 0.79
N ARG A 297 -22.11 -14.14 0.32
CA ARG A 297 -23.50 -13.98 -0.14
C ARG A 297 -24.43 -13.65 1.02
N GLN A 298 -24.23 -14.31 2.17
CA GLN A 298 -25.03 -14.06 3.36
C GLN A 298 -24.86 -12.61 3.84
N MET A 299 -23.62 -12.14 4.01
CA MET A 299 -23.33 -10.79 4.45
C MET A 299 -23.88 -9.74 3.48
N TRP A 300 -23.78 -9.98 2.17
CA TRP A 300 -24.38 -9.09 1.17
C TRP A 300 -25.90 -8.98 1.33
N ASN A 301 -26.59 -10.10 1.57
CA ASN A 301 -28.03 -10.10 1.78
C ASN A 301 -28.41 -9.38 3.09
N GLU A 302 -27.65 -9.58 4.17
CA GLU A 302 -27.86 -8.89 5.46
C GLU A 302 -27.68 -7.37 5.32
N LEU A 303 -26.61 -6.92 4.64
CA LEU A 303 -26.41 -5.50 4.35
C LEU A 303 -27.56 -4.92 3.52
N GLY A 304 -28.14 -5.71 2.62
CA GLY A 304 -29.25 -5.32 1.76
C GLY A 304 -30.58 -5.08 2.49
N THR A 305 -30.76 -5.58 3.73
CA THR A 305 -31.99 -5.31 4.50
C THR A 305 -32.00 -3.90 5.09
N GLY A 306 -30.83 -3.28 5.25
CA GLY A 306 -30.65 -2.00 5.92
C GLY A 306 -30.71 -2.08 7.45
N ASP A 307 -30.83 -3.27 8.03
CA ASP A 307 -30.84 -3.48 9.48
C ASP A 307 -29.42 -3.40 10.06
N SER A 308 -29.33 -3.14 11.37
CA SER A 308 -28.05 -3.21 12.08
C SER A 308 -27.57 -4.66 12.16
N ILE A 309 -26.39 -4.93 11.62
CA ILE A 309 -25.74 -6.25 11.71
C ILE A 309 -25.05 -6.40 13.08
N GLY A 310 -25.35 -7.49 13.78
CA GLY A 310 -24.82 -7.77 15.10
C GLY A 310 -23.31 -8.09 15.10
N SER A 311 -22.65 -7.85 16.23
CA SER A 311 -21.20 -8.09 16.38
C SER A 311 -20.79 -9.55 16.13
N ASP A 312 -21.62 -10.52 16.52
CA ASP A 312 -21.36 -11.95 16.26
C ASP A 312 -21.38 -12.29 14.76
N ALA A 313 -22.28 -11.67 13.98
CA ALA A 313 -22.33 -11.84 12.54
C ALA A 313 -21.08 -11.24 11.86
N TRP A 314 -20.68 -10.03 12.26
CA TRP A 314 -19.42 -9.43 11.81
C TRP A 314 -18.20 -10.26 12.19
N GLN A 315 -18.14 -10.79 13.41
CA GLN A 315 -17.04 -11.63 13.86
C GLN A 315 -16.95 -12.91 13.02
N LYS A 316 -18.07 -13.60 12.78
CA LYS A 316 -18.12 -14.80 11.92
C LYS A 316 -17.65 -14.48 10.50
N TYR A 317 -18.12 -13.36 9.96
CA TYR A 317 -17.73 -12.91 8.64
C TYR A 317 -16.22 -12.60 8.54
N ASN A 318 -15.67 -11.91 9.54
CA ASN A 318 -14.26 -11.57 9.60
C ASN A 318 -13.35 -12.80 9.72
N ILE A 319 -13.77 -13.81 10.49
CA ILE A 319 -13.09 -15.11 10.56
C ILE A 319 -13.12 -15.80 9.18
N ALA A 320 -14.30 -15.87 8.55
CA ALA A 320 -14.45 -16.50 7.24
C ALA A 320 -13.61 -15.80 6.16
N ALA A 321 -13.58 -14.46 6.16
CA ALA A 321 -12.76 -13.67 5.26
C ALA A 321 -11.27 -13.97 5.45
N THR A 322 -10.79 -13.98 6.70
CA THR A 322 -9.38 -14.28 7.02
C THR A 322 -8.99 -15.68 6.54
N VAL A 323 -9.82 -16.70 6.82
CA VAL A 323 -9.59 -18.07 6.36
C VAL A 323 -9.58 -18.13 4.83
N PHE A 324 -10.49 -17.42 4.18
CA PHE A 324 -10.55 -17.38 2.73
C PHE A 324 -9.31 -16.73 2.12
N PHE A 325 -8.81 -15.62 2.69
CA PHE A 325 -7.59 -14.96 2.22
C PHE A 325 -6.39 -15.90 2.27
N VAL A 326 -6.21 -16.63 3.37
CA VAL A 326 -5.17 -17.66 3.51
C VAL A 326 -5.29 -18.73 2.41
N ASN A 327 -6.51 -19.18 2.12
CA ASN A 327 -6.75 -20.16 1.06
C ASN A 327 -6.43 -19.59 -0.33
N VAL A 328 -6.77 -18.32 -0.61
CA VAL A 328 -6.39 -17.67 -1.88
C VAL A 328 -4.86 -17.60 -1.99
N SER A 329 -4.16 -17.19 -0.94
CA SER A 329 -2.69 -17.17 -0.89
C SER A 329 -2.06 -18.54 -1.16
N ALA A 330 -2.67 -19.62 -0.66
CA ALA A 330 -2.19 -20.99 -0.85
C ALA A 330 -2.41 -21.52 -2.29
N ASN A 331 -3.38 -20.96 -3.03
CA ASN A 331 -3.73 -21.37 -4.40
C ASN A 331 -3.06 -20.50 -5.49
N ARG A 332 -2.00 -19.76 -5.15
CA ARG A 332 -1.24 -18.97 -6.13
C ARG A 332 -0.74 -19.86 -7.28
N PRO A 333 -0.88 -19.43 -8.54
CA PRO A 333 -0.35 -20.17 -9.67
C PRO A 333 1.19 -20.21 -9.61
N GLY A 334 1.77 -21.35 -9.99
CA GLY A 334 3.20 -21.43 -10.28
C GLY A 334 3.57 -20.63 -11.55
N PRO A 335 4.87 -20.36 -11.78
CA PRO A 335 5.34 -19.64 -12.97
C PRO A 335 4.83 -20.24 -14.29
N ASP A 336 4.82 -21.57 -14.38
CA ASP A 336 4.32 -22.35 -15.52
C ASP A 336 2.89 -22.89 -15.32
N GLY A 337 2.13 -22.30 -14.40
CA GLY A 337 0.77 -22.75 -14.09
C GLY A 337 -0.15 -22.75 -15.31
N GLU A 338 -1.10 -23.69 -15.36
CA GLU A 338 -2.09 -23.73 -16.44
C GLU A 338 -2.99 -22.48 -16.45
N VAL A 339 -3.53 -22.14 -17.62
CA VAL A 339 -4.46 -21.00 -17.78
C VAL A 339 -5.65 -21.15 -16.83
N ALA A 340 -6.21 -22.34 -16.69
CA ALA A 340 -7.35 -22.61 -15.81
C ALA A 340 -7.04 -22.31 -14.34
N VAL A 341 -5.82 -22.62 -13.87
CA VAL A 341 -5.38 -22.34 -12.50
C VAL A 341 -5.25 -20.84 -12.26
N ARG A 342 -4.71 -20.09 -13.23
CA ARG A 342 -4.65 -18.61 -13.14
C ARG A 342 -6.03 -17.97 -13.12
N GLU A 343 -6.96 -18.45 -13.95
CA GLU A 343 -8.34 -17.97 -13.97
C GLU A 343 -9.07 -18.30 -12.66
N GLN A 344 -8.86 -19.50 -12.12
CA GLN A 344 -9.38 -19.87 -10.80
C GLN A 344 -8.87 -18.93 -9.70
N TYR A 345 -7.56 -18.66 -9.67
CA TYR A 345 -6.96 -17.72 -8.72
C TYR A 345 -7.55 -16.31 -8.86
N ARG A 346 -7.76 -15.82 -10.09
CA ARG A 346 -8.40 -14.51 -10.33
C ARG A 346 -9.84 -14.47 -9.80
N GLY A 347 -10.62 -15.52 -10.01
CA GLY A 347 -11.98 -15.61 -9.45
C GLY A 347 -11.97 -15.58 -7.92
N GLN A 348 -11.08 -16.37 -7.30
CA GLN A 348 -10.90 -16.37 -5.84
C GLN A 348 -10.41 -15.01 -5.32
N TRP A 349 -9.52 -14.33 -6.05
CA TRP A 349 -9.04 -13.00 -5.72
C TRP A 349 -10.16 -11.96 -5.69
N VAL A 350 -11.02 -11.95 -6.72
CA VAL A 350 -12.17 -11.04 -6.77
C VAL A 350 -13.11 -11.30 -5.59
N ALA A 351 -13.39 -12.56 -5.27
CA ALA A 351 -14.21 -12.92 -4.10
C ALA A 351 -13.56 -12.46 -2.77
N ALA A 352 -12.25 -12.60 -2.62
CA ALA A 352 -11.53 -12.15 -1.43
C ALA A 352 -11.59 -10.63 -1.27
N ARG A 353 -11.34 -9.88 -2.34
CA ARG A 353 -11.44 -8.41 -2.33
C ARG A 353 -12.89 -7.94 -2.16
N ALA A 354 -13.87 -8.70 -2.63
CA ALA A 354 -15.28 -8.41 -2.35
C ALA A 354 -15.60 -8.59 -0.87
N MET A 355 -15.06 -9.64 -0.23
CA MET A 355 -15.23 -9.83 1.20
C MET A 355 -14.65 -8.66 2.01
N GLU A 356 -13.43 -8.28 1.66
CA GLU A 356 -12.75 -7.13 2.27
C GLU A 356 -13.52 -5.82 2.06
N LEU A 357 -14.09 -5.60 0.88
CA LEU A 357 -14.92 -4.43 0.61
C LEU A 357 -16.11 -4.41 1.57
N LEU A 358 -16.81 -5.54 1.76
CA LEU A 358 -17.98 -5.59 2.66
C LEU A 358 -17.62 -5.32 4.13
N GLN A 359 -16.41 -5.69 4.57
CA GLN A 359 -15.92 -5.38 5.94
C GLN A 359 -15.92 -3.88 6.23
N GLY A 360 -15.83 -3.02 5.20
CA GLY A 360 -15.84 -1.58 5.38
C GLY A 360 -17.13 -1.00 5.94
N TRP A 361 -18.25 -1.75 5.90
CA TRP A 361 -19.51 -1.37 6.54
C TRP A 361 -19.60 -1.73 8.04
N GLU A 362 -18.65 -2.48 8.60
CA GLU A 362 -18.64 -2.84 10.03
C GLU A 362 -18.56 -1.60 10.93
N ARG A 363 -17.91 -0.54 10.46
CA ARG A 363 -17.63 0.67 11.25
C ARG A 363 -18.23 1.91 10.60
N ARG A 364 -18.51 2.93 11.42
CA ARG A 364 -18.95 4.26 10.99
C ARG A 364 -17.96 5.33 11.50
N PRO A 365 -17.56 6.31 10.67
CA PRO A 365 -17.80 6.38 9.22
C PRO A 365 -17.18 5.19 8.49
N ILE A 366 -17.75 4.82 7.34
CA ILE A 366 -17.23 3.69 6.56
C ILE A 366 -15.83 4.03 6.05
N ALA A 367 -15.00 3.01 5.87
CA ALA A 367 -13.64 3.19 5.39
C ALA A 367 -13.61 3.28 3.85
N THR A 368 -14.20 4.35 3.30
CA THR A 368 -14.41 4.53 1.86
C THR A 368 -13.14 4.29 1.03
N ALA A 369 -11.99 4.84 1.44
CA ALA A 369 -10.75 4.70 0.70
C ALA A 369 -10.23 3.24 0.68
N ASP A 370 -10.41 2.50 1.78
CA ASP A 370 -10.07 1.09 1.87
C ASP A 370 -10.99 0.22 1.00
N MET A 371 -12.29 0.52 1.01
CA MET A 371 -13.28 -0.16 0.18
C MET A 371 -13.03 0.07 -1.32
N VAL A 372 -12.70 1.30 -1.71
CA VAL A 372 -12.32 1.64 -3.08
C VAL A 372 -11.03 0.93 -3.49
N TYR A 373 -10.04 0.83 -2.60
CA TYR A 373 -8.81 0.08 -2.87
C TYR A 373 -9.06 -1.42 -3.11
N ALA A 374 -9.92 -2.04 -2.29
CA ALA A 374 -10.30 -3.42 -2.48
C ALA A 374 -10.92 -3.63 -3.89
N ALA A 375 -11.82 -2.75 -4.31
CA ALA A 375 -12.36 -2.77 -5.67
C ALA A 375 -11.28 -2.53 -6.75
N ALA A 376 -10.37 -1.58 -6.53
CA ALA A 376 -9.32 -1.22 -7.47
C ALA A 376 -8.41 -2.41 -7.81
N THR A 377 -8.00 -3.15 -6.79
CA THR A 377 -7.08 -4.29 -6.93
C THR A 377 -7.73 -5.54 -7.53
N ALA A 378 -9.06 -5.59 -7.59
CA ALA A 378 -9.82 -6.66 -8.22
C ALA A 378 -10.30 -6.31 -9.64
N TYR A 379 -10.18 -5.05 -10.06
CA TYR A 379 -10.72 -4.60 -11.34
C TYR A 379 -9.77 -4.95 -12.49
N PRO A 380 -10.24 -5.68 -13.54
CA PRO A 380 -9.38 -6.20 -14.59
C PRO A 380 -8.95 -5.17 -15.65
N GLY A 381 -9.43 -3.91 -15.57
CA GLY A 381 -9.16 -2.87 -16.57
C GLY A 381 -8.70 -1.56 -15.95
N ASP A 382 -8.89 -0.46 -16.69
CA ASP A 382 -8.58 0.88 -16.19
C ASP A 382 -9.55 1.30 -15.07
N PHE A 383 -9.13 1.06 -13.84
CA PHE A 383 -9.91 1.40 -12.65
C PHE A 383 -10.08 2.91 -12.48
N ALA A 384 -9.07 3.71 -12.84
CA ALA A 384 -9.15 5.16 -12.73
C ALA A 384 -10.27 5.69 -13.65
N ALA A 385 -10.28 5.29 -14.92
CA ALA A 385 -11.34 5.69 -15.86
C ALA A 385 -12.75 5.21 -15.44
N LYS A 386 -12.84 4.11 -14.67
CA LYS A 386 -14.11 3.67 -14.08
C LYS A 386 -14.52 4.58 -12.92
N LEU A 387 -13.63 4.79 -11.96
CA LEU A 387 -13.94 5.56 -10.75
C LEU A 387 -14.24 7.02 -11.09
N GLU A 388 -13.55 7.58 -12.08
CA GLU A 388 -13.84 8.91 -12.65
C GLU A 388 -15.33 9.10 -12.99
N ARG A 389 -15.97 8.07 -13.57
CA ARG A 389 -17.38 8.14 -13.94
C ARG A 389 -18.31 8.12 -12.73
N LEU A 390 -17.94 7.40 -11.68
CA LEU A 390 -18.72 7.30 -10.45
C LEU A 390 -18.59 8.57 -9.59
N LEU A 391 -17.41 9.22 -9.61
CA LEU A 391 -17.14 10.41 -8.82
C LEU A 391 -17.83 11.69 -9.32
N ARG A 392 -18.29 11.74 -10.58
CA ARG A 392 -18.99 12.91 -11.13
C ARG A 392 -20.24 13.29 -10.33
N GLY A 393 -21.07 12.31 -9.98
CA GLY A 393 -22.29 12.56 -9.22
C GLY A 393 -22.02 13.23 -7.87
N PRO A 394 -21.13 12.66 -7.03
CA PRO A 394 -20.76 13.29 -5.77
C PRO A 394 -20.07 14.65 -5.91
N GLU A 395 -19.32 14.87 -6.99
CA GLU A 395 -18.65 16.16 -7.27
C GLU A 395 -19.63 17.26 -7.69
N ASP A 396 -20.67 16.92 -8.46
CA ASP A 396 -21.68 17.86 -8.94
C ASP A 396 -22.76 18.17 -7.88
N GLY A 397 -22.95 17.28 -6.90
CA GLY A 397 -23.96 17.40 -5.84
C GLY A 397 -23.44 17.83 -4.47
N GLY A 398 -22.14 18.08 -4.34
CA GLY A 398 -21.44 18.38 -3.09
C GLY A 398 -21.22 19.87 -2.78
#